data_AF-A0A0F7S9S7-F1
#
_entry.id   AF-A0A0F7S9S7-F1
#
_cell.length_a   1.000
_cell.length_b   1.000
_cell.length_c   1.000
_cell.angle_alpha   90.00
_cell.angle_beta   90.00
_cell.angle_gamma   90.00
#
_symmetry.space_group_name_H-M   'P 1'
#
loop_
_entity.id
_entity.type
_entity.pdbx_description
1 polymer ?
#
loop_
_entity_poly.entity_id
_entity_poly.type
_entity_poly.pdbx_seq_one_letter_code
_entity_poly.pdbx_strand_id
1 'polypeptide(L)'
;MPLWTGFLQVLCVWLSFRWLYALAAPTSEMIDFMGFYLPVASPTTRNLWHTILPSYFTPRHLILLGVPTSVFELPLPTRIAMVASVGGAIFLAPGFLEALVLKAWRPTPATSFLAGFEQPITLPGLARLWARSWHATSQRDYLNLAAVMPFSNNQVLQLLYVFFWSGVQHSVMFARLRTSPSAKPNLATLLSAMIDPGMITFFLSQGAGILIERAALDALPLSWRKRRTAIAFAKRVWMFLVLLLPGFLFLDSILQKRLMTKDIMDGFSLQSLALMMAGRKYPVSS
;
A
#
# COMPACT_ATOMS: atom_id res chain seq x y z
N MET A 1 -18.59 5.97 -14.74
CA MET A 1 -17.32 5.31 -14.33
C MET A 1 -16.72 5.77 -13.00
N PRO A 2 -16.69 7.06 -12.58
CA PRO A 2 -15.93 7.47 -11.38
C PRO A 2 -16.51 6.99 -10.03
N LEU A 3 -17.81 6.64 -9.99
CA LEU A 3 -18.44 6.10 -8.77
C LEU A 3 -17.97 4.67 -8.46
N TRP A 4 -17.66 3.87 -9.48
CA TRP A 4 -17.19 2.49 -9.28
C TRP A 4 -15.77 2.45 -8.70
N THR A 5 -14.88 3.30 -9.22
CA THR A 5 -13.52 3.44 -8.68
C THR A 5 -13.53 4.01 -7.26
N GLY A 6 -14.43 4.95 -6.97
CA GLY A 6 -14.63 5.45 -5.60
C GLY A 6 -15.24 4.41 -4.66
N PHE A 7 -16.20 3.61 -5.12
CA PHE A 7 -16.74 2.51 -4.32
C PHE A 7 -15.66 1.46 -4.02
N LEU A 8 -14.88 1.07 -5.02
CA LEU A 8 -13.73 0.17 -4.83
C LEU A 8 -12.68 0.78 -3.89
N GLN A 9 -12.44 2.09 -3.95
CA GLN A 9 -11.54 2.78 -3.03
C GLN A 9 -12.04 2.63 -1.59
N VAL A 10 -13.30 2.99 -1.35
CA VAL A 10 -13.93 2.93 -0.02
C VAL A 10 -13.92 1.49 0.47
N LEU A 11 -14.19 0.51 -0.40
CA LEU A 11 -14.13 -0.91 -0.05
C LEU A 11 -12.70 -1.35 0.30
N CYS A 12 -11.70 -1.00 -0.50
CA CYS A 12 -10.29 -1.33 -0.21
C CYS A 12 -9.82 -0.67 1.09
N VAL A 13 -10.10 0.62 1.28
CA VAL A 13 -9.83 1.34 2.53
C VAL A 13 -10.52 0.63 3.70
N TRP A 14 -11.82 0.36 3.59
CA TRP A 14 -12.59 -0.29 4.65
C TRP A 14 -12.03 -1.67 4.99
N LEU A 15 -11.72 -2.50 3.99
CA LEU A 15 -11.12 -3.82 4.19
C LEU A 15 -9.73 -3.72 4.83
N SER A 16 -8.86 -2.84 4.32
CA SER A 16 -7.52 -2.65 4.87
C SER A 16 -7.56 -2.16 6.32
N PHE A 17 -8.42 -1.19 6.62
CA PHE A 17 -8.56 -0.67 7.99
C PHE A 17 -9.15 -1.73 8.90
N ARG A 18 -10.14 -2.52 8.45
CA ARG A 18 -10.71 -3.64 9.23
C ARG A 18 -9.65 -4.69 9.56
N TRP A 19 -8.82 -5.04 8.58
CA TRP A 19 -7.75 -6.00 8.74
C TRP A 19 -6.64 -5.47 9.65
N LEU A 20 -6.15 -4.26 9.41
CA LEU A 20 -5.15 -3.62 10.25
C LEU A 20 -5.65 -3.46 11.68
N TYR A 21 -6.90 -3.03 11.87
CA TYR A 21 -7.53 -2.91 13.19
C TYR A 21 -7.64 -4.26 13.89
N ALA A 22 -8.16 -5.28 13.20
CA ALA A 22 -8.35 -6.60 13.80
C ALA A 22 -7.02 -7.28 14.12
N LEU A 23 -5.98 -7.04 13.32
CA LEU A 23 -4.62 -7.46 13.65
C LEU A 23 -4.04 -6.65 14.80
N ALA A 24 -4.32 -5.36 14.93
CA ALA A 24 -3.78 -4.50 15.97
C ALA A 24 -4.48 -4.62 17.34
N ALA A 25 -5.68 -5.20 17.38
CA ALA A 25 -6.47 -5.37 18.60
C ALA A 25 -6.30 -6.79 19.16
N PRO A 26 -5.71 -6.96 20.36
CA PRO A 26 -5.25 -8.26 20.88
C PRO A 26 -6.35 -9.28 21.23
N THR A 27 -7.62 -8.92 21.08
CA THR A 27 -8.79 -9.76 21.37
C THR A 27 -9.75 -9.87 20.18
N SER A 28 -9.32 -9.47 18.99
CA SER A 28 -10.19 -9.54 17.80
C SER A 28 -10.42 -10.98 17.38
N GLU A 29 -11.68 -11.37 17.32
CA GLU A 29 -12.08 -12.64 16.76
C GLU A 29 -11.88 -12.66 15.23
N MET A 30 -11.34 -13.76 14.72
CA MET A 30 -11.17 -14.01 13.29
C MET A 30 -11.79 -15.35 12.92
N ILE A 31 -12.33 -15.44 11.71
CA ILE A 31 -12.73 -16.71 11.12
C ILE A 31 -11.66 -17.11 10.11
N ASP A 32 -11.08 -18.31 10.27
CA ASP A 32 -10.16 -18.87 9.28
C ASP A 32 -10.93 -19.60 8.19
N PHE A 33 -10.89 -19.04 6.99
CA PHE A 33 -11.43 -19.66 5.78
C PHE A 33 -10.31 -20.06 4.83
N MET A 34 -9.81 -21.29 4.95
CA MET A 34 -8.74 -21.85 4.11
C MET A 34 -7.46 -21.00 4.09
N GLY A 35 -7.06 -20.46 5.26
CA GLY A 35 -5.94 -19.54 5.38
C GLY A 35 -6.29 -18.10 4.99
N PHE A 36 -7.57 -17.77 4.84
CA PHE A 36 -8.07 -16.41 4.72
C PHE A 36 -8.73 -15.97 6.02
N TYR A 37 -8.09 -15.06 6.75
CA TYR A 37 -8.57 -14.59 8.05
C TYR A 37 -9.60 -13.48 7.87
N LEU A 38 -10.83 -13.75 8.25
CA LEU A 38 -11.94 -12.81 8.15
C LEU A 38 -12.14 -12.10 9.51
N PRO A 39 -11.97 -10.76 9.58
CA PRO A 39 -12.15 -10.03 10.82
C PRO A 39 -13.62 -10.01 11.26
N VAL A 40 -13.86 -10.44 12.51
CA VAL A 40 -15.16 -10.41 13.17
C VAL A 40 -15.18 -9.23 14.14
N ALA A 41 -15.76 -8.11 13.71
CA ALA A 41 -15.86 -6.91 14.55
C ALA A 41 -17.13 -6.88 15.42
N SER A 42 -18.13 -7.70 15.12
CA SER A 42 -19.43 -7.72 15.82
C SER A 42 -20.19 -9.03 15.59
N PRO A 43 -21.17 -9.37 16.45
CA PRO A 43 -22.06 -10.51 16.24
C PRO A 43 -22.78 -10.46 14.88
N THR A 44 -23.16 -9.26 14.41
CA THR A 44 -23.78 -9.07 13.09
C THR A 44 -22.84 -9.47 11.95
N THR A 45 -21.57 -9.06 12.04
CA THR A 45 -20.55 -9.44 11.04
C THR A 45 -20.28 -10.95 11.08
N ARG A 46 -20.30 -11.56 12.27
CA ARG A 46 -20.19 -13.01 12.44
C ARG A 46 -21.31 -13.74 11.71
N ASN A 47 -22.56 -13.34 11.94
CA ASN A 47 -23.73 -13.95 11.29
C ASN A 47 -23.70 -13.77 9.77
N LEU A 48 -23.25 -12.62 9.28
CA LEU A 48 -23.07 -12.38 7.85
C LEU A 48 -22.07 -13.38 7.24
N TRP A 49 -20.90 -13.57 7.87
CA TRP A 49 -19.91 -14.54 7.40
C TRP A 49 -20.47 -15.97 7.39
N HIS A 50 -21.17 -16.38 8.46
CA HIS A 50 -21.81 -17.70 8.49
C HIS A 50 -22.89 -17.90 7.43
N THR A 51 -23.52 -16.81 6.96
CA THR A 51 -24.53 -16.89 5.89
C THR A 51 -23.89 -17.02 4.50
N ILE A 52 -22.75 -16.37 4.28
CA ILE A 52 -22.05 -16.34 2.99
C ILE A 52 -21.15 -17.57 2.80
N LEU A 53 -20.53 -18.05 3.88
CA LEU A 53 -19.61 -19.17 3.82
C LEU A 53 -20.37 -20.50 3.63
N PRO A 54 -19.83 -21.45 2.84
CA PRO A 54 -20.50 -22.71 2.59
C PRO A 54 -20.74 -23.53 3.87
N SER A 55 -21.93 -24.11 4.00
CA SER A 55 -22.39 -24.83 5.20
C SER A 55 -21.60 -26.10 5.56
N TYR A 56 -20.87 -26.68 4.60
CA TYR A 56 -20.00 -27.85 4.84
C TYR A 56 -18.66 -27.47 5.49
N PHE A 57 -18.37 -26.18 5.67
CA PHE A 57 -17.15 -25.73 6.33
C PHE A 57 -17.40 -25.65 7.83
N THR A 58 -16.82 -26.57 8.61
CA THR A 58 -16.85 -26.47 10.07
C THR A 58 -16.07 -25.21 10.47
N PRO A 59 -16.72 -24.18 11.03
CA PRO A 59 -16.04 -22.93 11.34
C PRO A 59 -15.04 -23.18 12.47
N ARG A 60 -13.76 -23.32 12.12
CA ARG A 60 -12.67 -23.21 13.09
C ARG A 60 -12.59 -21.74 13.47
N HIS A 61 -13.29 -21.40 14.55
CA HIS A 61 -13.17 -20.10 15.18
C HIS A 61 -11.76 -20.01 15.75
N LEU A 62 -10.93 -19.17 15.14
CA LEU A 62 -9.62 -18.84 15.69
C LEU A 62 -9.76 -17.49 16.36
N ILE A 63 -9.81 -17.52 17.69
CA ILE A 63 -9.53 -16.30 18.45
C ILE A 63 -8.02 -16.09 18.29
N LEU A 64 -7.62 -15.10 17.50
CA LEU A 64 -6.24 -14.64 17.53
C LEU A 64 -6.02 -14.03 18.91
N LEU A 65 -5.28 -14.73 19.77
CA LEU A 65 -4.87 -14.26 21.10
C LEU A 65 -3.68 -13.30 20.94
N GLY A 66 -3.89 -12.20 20.23
CA GLY A 66 -2.88 -11.18 20.03
C GLY A 66 -2.59 -10.83 18.57
N VAL A 67 -1.95 -9.68 18.40
CA VAL A 67 -1.41 -9.17 17.14
C VAL A 67 -0.24 -10.06 16.71
N PRO A 68 -0.24 -10.69 15.51
CA PRO A 68 0.97 -11.31 15.01
C PRO A 68 2.04 -10.24 14.86
N THR A 69 3.24 -10.51 15.38
CA THR A 69 4.31 -9.51 15.38
C THR A 69 4.85 -9.25 13.98
N SER A 70 4.54 -10.14 13.05
CA SER A 70 4.96 -10.07 11.66
C SER A 70 3.83 -10.48 10.72
N VAL A 71 3.77 -9.84 9.54
CA VAL A 71 2.87 -10.26 8.45
C VAL A 71 3.21 -11.69 8.00
N PHE A 72 4.45 -12.14 8.13
CA PHE A 72 4.89 -13.47 7.70
C PHE A 72 4.34 -14.61 8.55
N GLU A 73 3.85 -14.32 9.76
CA GLU A 73 3.14 -15.28 10.62
C GLU A 73 1.73 -15.59 10.09
N LEU A 74 1.21 -14.76 9.18
CA LEU A 74 -0.11 -14.93 8.59
C LEU A 74 -0.08 -15.95 7.43
N PRO A 75 -1.17 -16.70 7.17
CA PRO A 75 -1.23 -17.56 6.01
C PRO A 75 -1.12 -16.77 4.69
N LEU A 76 -0.65 -17.43 3.63
CA LEU A 76 -0.38 -16.76 2.35
C LEU A 76 -1.61 -16.05 1.73
N PRO A 77 -2.82 -16.64 1.69
CA PRO A 77 -4.00 -15.95 1.13
C PRO A 77 -4.32 -14.65 1.87
N THR A 78 -4.20 -14.71 3.19
CA THR A 78 -4.38 -13.59 4.12
C THR A 78 -3.38 -12.47 3.81
N ARG A 79 -2.08 -12.80 3.68
CA ARG A 79 -1.04 -11.84 3.31
C ARG A 79 -1.28 -11.18 1.96
N ILE A 80 -1.62 -11.95 0.93
CA ILE A 80 -1.86 -11.43 -0.43
C ILE A 80 -3.00 -10.41 -0.41
N ALA A 81 -4.10 -10.72 0.26
CA ALA A 81 -5.24 -9.82 0.32
C ALA A 81 -4.98 -8.56 1.13
N MET A 82 -4.14 -8.64 2.18
CA MET A 82 -3.69 -7.44 2.87
C MET A 82 -2.91 -6.52 1.93
N VAL A 83 -1.90 -7.03 1.24
CA VAL A 83 -1.10 -6.20 0.31
C VAL A 83 -1.99 -5.64 -0.80
N ALA A 84 -2.87 -6.47 -1.38
CA ALA A 84 -3.77 -6.05 -2.43
C ALA A 84 -4.75 -4.97 -1.95
N SER A 85 -5.32 -5.11 -0.75
CA SER A 85 -6.25 -4.12 -0.19
C SER A 85 -5.54 -2.81 0.16
N VAL A 86 -4.37 -2.86 0.80
CA VAL A 86 -3.62 -1.67 1.20
C VAL A 86 -3.09 -0.94 -0.03
N GLY A 87 -2.51 -1.68 -0.99
CA GLY A 87 -2.16 -1.13 -2.29
C GLY A 87 -3.38 -0.50 -2.98
N GLY A 88 -4.51 -1.23 -2.95
CA GLY A 88 -5.87 -0.79 -3.33
C GLY A 88 -6.24 0.58 -2.80
N ALA A 89 -6.18 0.72 -1.49
CA ALA A 89 -6.53 1.94 -0.77
C ALA A 89 -5.64 3.12 -1.21
N ILE A 90 -4.33 2.89 -1.39
CA ILE A 90 -3.37 3.92 -1.79
C ILE A 90 -3.58 4.35 -3.25
N PHE A 91 -3.66 3.39 -4.17
CA PHE A 91 -3.72 3.73 -5.61
C PHE A 91 -5.06 4.34 -6.03
N LEU A 92 -6.13 4.01 -5.30
CA LEU A 92 -7.43 4.60 -5.53
C LEU A 92 -7.61 5.91 -4.75
N ALA A 93 -6.69 6.30 -3.85
CA ALA A 93 -6.89 7.36 -2.86
C ALA A 93 -7.33 8.71 -3.48
N PRO A 94 -6.71 9.21 -4.57
CA PRO A 94 -7.13 10.47 -5.16
C PRO A 94 -8.27 10.30 -6.17
N GLY A 95 -8.46 9.09 -6.69
CA GLY A 95 -9.36 8.83 -7.82
C GLY A 95 -10.82 9.24 -7.56
N PHE A 96 -11.32 9.12 -6.33
CA PHE A 96 -12.68 9.57 -6.01
C PHE A 96 -12.78 11.10 -5.88
N LEU A 97 -11.92 11.71 -5.06
CA LEU A 97 -11.98 13.16 -4.81
C LEU A 97 -11.60 13.96 -6.07
N GLU A 98 -10.56 13.55 -6.78
CA GLU A 98 -10.19 14.15 -8.07
C GLU A 98 -11.33 14.03 -9.08
N ALA A 99 -12.00 12.87 -9.18
CA ALA A 99 -13.12 12.72 -10.08
C ALA A 99 -14.37 13.53 -9.70
N LEU A 100 -14.61 13.75 -8.40
CA LEU A 100 -15.66 14.65 -7.94
C LEU A 100 -15.33 16.12 -8.24
N VAL A 101 -14.09 16.53 -7.97
CA VAL A 101 -13.61 17.89 -8.28
C VAL A 101 -13.69 18.15 -9.78
N LEU A 102 -13.26 17.22 -10.63
CA LEU A 102 -13.34 17.36 -12.09
C LEU A 102 -14.77 17.36 -12.65
N LYS A 103 -15.76 16.87 -11.89
CA LYS A 103 -17.18 17.05 -12.25
C LYS A 103 -17.65 18.47 -11.99
N ALA A 104 -17.19 19.09 -10.90
CA ALA A 104 -17.59 20.44 -10.49
C ALA A 104 -16.74 21.54 -11.16
N TRP A 105 -15.50 21.23 -11.54
CA TRP A 105 -14.53 22.15 -12.09
C TRP A 105 -13.85 21.56 -13.33
N ARG A 106 -13.85 22.31 -14.43
CA ARG A 106 -13.15 21.93 -15.66
C ARG A 106 -11.89 22.80 -15.81
N PRO A 107 -10.69 22.26 -15.50
CA PRO A 107 -9.45 23.01 -15.62
C PRO A 107 -9.22 23.48 -17.05
N THR A 108 -8.88 24.76 -17.20
CA THR A 108 -8.52 25.36 -18.49
C THR A 108 -7.21 26.15 -18.32
N PRO A 109 -6.14 25.84 -19.08
CA PRO A 109 -6.04 24.73 -20.04
C PRO A 109 -6.11 23.36 -19.35
N ALA A 110 -6.54 22.32 -20.06
CA ALA A 110 -6.65 20.97 -19.48
C ALA A 110 -5.30 20.45 -18.91
N THR A 111 -4.18 21.00 -19.39
CA THR A 111 -2.82 20.73 -18.90
C THR A 111 -2.52 21.31 -17.51
N SER A 112 -3.40 22.17 -16.97
CA SER A 112 -3.23 22.73 -15.62
C SER A 112 -3.58 21.73 -14.52
N PHE A 113 -4.19 20.59 -14.88
CA PHE A 113 -4.52 19.53 -13.94
C PHE A 113 -3.62 18.32 -14.18
N LEU A 114 -2.81 18.00 -13.16
CA LEU A 114 -2.03 16.78 -13.10
C LEU A 114 -2.75 15.84 -12.14
N ALA A 115 -3.36 14.77 -12.68
CA ALA A 115 -3.96 13.75 -11.84
C ALA A 115 -2.88 13.12 -10.94
N GLY A 116 -3.18 12.94 -9.65
CA GLY A 116 -2.29 12.24 -8.75
C GLY A 116 -2.07 10.79 -9.17
N PHE A 117 -3.09 10.16 -9.78
CA PHE A 117 -3.03 8.81 -10.34
C PHE A 117 -3.78 8.70 -11.67
N GLU A 118 -3.11 8.21 -12.72
CA GLU A 118 -3.70 7.98 -14.04
C GLU A 118 -3.86 6.49 -14.34
N GLN A 119 -5.05 5.94 -14.11
CA GLN A 119 -5.43 4.56 -14.47
C GLN A 119 -4.37 3.48 -14.13
N PRO A 120 -3.86 3.40 -12.89
CA PRO A 120 -2.75 2.52 -12.52
C PRO A 120 -2.99 1.03 -12.85
N ILE A 121 -4.24 0.58 -12.82
CA ILE A 121 -4.62 -0.83 -13.05
C ILE A 121 -4.52 -1.25 -14.52
N THR A 122 -4.75 -0.35 -15.48
CA THR A 122 -4.86 -0.72 -16.91
C THR A 122 -3.51 -0.68 -17.63
N LEU A 123 -2.46 -0.27 -16.95
CA LEU A 123 -1.17 0.03 -17.55
C LEU A 123 -0.41 -1.20 -18.04
N PRO A 124 0.46 -1.01 -19.05
CA PRO A 124 1.15 -2.11 -19.71
C PRO A 124 2.45 -2.54 -19.01
N GLY A 125 2.84 -1.98 -17.86
CA GLY A 125 4.07 -2.37 -17.18
C GLY A 125 4.55 -1.42 -16.09
N LEU A 126 5.55 -1.87 -15.35
CA LEU A 126 5.99 -1.26 -14.08
C LEU A 126 6.61 0.13 -14.28
N ALA A 127 7.41 0.32 -15.33
CA ALA A 127 8.02 1.63 -15.61
C ALA A 127 6.98 2.71 -15.90
N ARG A 128 5.91 2.36 -16.63
CA ARG A 128 4.84 3.31 -16.96
C ARG A 128 3.97 3.61 -15.75
N LEU A 129 3.74 2.60 -14.89
CA LEU A 129 3.05 2.79 -13.60
C LEU A 129 3.71 3.91 -12.80
N TRP A 130 5.00 3.77 -12.49
CA TRP A 130 5.72 4.72 -11.64
C TRP A 130 6.04 6.06 -12.32
N ALA A 131 6.24 6.06 -13.64
CA ALA A 131 6.66 7.27 -14.35
C ALA A 131 5.52 8.18 -14.81
N ARG A 132 4.25 7.77 -14.70
CA ARG A 132 3.11 8.57 -15.20
C ARG A 132 1.85 8.45 -14.35
N SER A 133 1.65 7.31 -13.71
CA SER A 133 0.33 6.94 -13.22
C SER A 133 0.25 6.78 -11.72
N TRP A 134 1.38 6.90 -11.02
CA TRP A 134 1.49 6.78 -9.58
C TRP A 134 2.19 8.02 -9.02
N HIS A 135 1.45 8.86 -8.30
CA HIS A 135 1.93 10.11 -7.70
C HIS A 135 2.74 10.99 -8.66
N ALA A 136 2.13 11.40 -9.78
CA ALA A 136 2.78 12.20 -10.82
C ALA A 136 3.43 13.51 -10.30
N THR A 137 2.93 14.05 -9.18
CA THR A 137 3.49 15.23 -8.50
C THR A 137 4.85 14.97 -7.88
N SER A 138 5.05 13.82 -7.23
CA SER A 138 6.29 13.48 -6.51
C SER A 138 7.44 13.02 -7.41
N GLN A 139 7.13 12.60 -8.64
CA GLN A 139 8.11 12.04 -9.56
C GLN A 139 9.25 13.00 -9.88
N ARG A 140 8.93 14.29 -10.09
CA ARG A 140 9.92 15.32 -10.42
C ARG A 140 10.91 15.52 -9.27
N ASP A 141 10.41 15.52 -8.04
CA ASP A 141 11.23 15.71 -6.85
C ASP A 141 12.22 14.56 -6.67
N TYR A 142 11.77 13.31 -6.84
CA TYR A 142 12.67 12.16 -6.76
C TYR A 142 13.70 12.12 -7.89
N LEU A 143 13.34 12.56 -9.10
CA LEU A 143 14.31 12.68 -10.20
C LEU A 143 15.39 13.72 -9.89
N ASN A 144 15.01 14.86 -9.32
CA ASN A 144 15.95 15.90 -8.91
C ASN A 144 16.86 15.42 -7.76
N LEU A 145 16.30 14.74 -6.76
CA LEU A 145 17.06 14.14 -5.66
C LEU A 145 18.02 13.04 -6.15
N ALA A 146 17.59 12.22 -7.09
CA ALA A 146 18.44 11.19 -7.68
C ALA A 146 19.58 11.78 -8.52
N ALA A 147 19.36 12.93 -9.19
CA ALA A 147 20.35 13.57 -10.03
C ALA A 147 21.57 14.09 -9.25
N VAL A 148 21.40 14.44 -7.98
CA VAL A 148 22.51 14.92 -7.12
C VAL A 148 23.29 13.81 -6.45
N MET A 149 22.88 12.55 -6.60
CA MET A 149 23.57 11.41 -6.00
C MET A 149 24.87 11.06 -6.74
N PRO A 150 25.88 10.52 -6.05
CA PRO A 150 27.11 10.06 -6.70
C PRO A 150 26.82 9.07 -7.82
N PHE A 151 27.48 9.26 -8.97
CA PHE A 151 27.34 8.42 -10.17
C PHE A 151 25.94 8.43 -10.80
N SER A 152 25.12 9.46 -10.56
CA SER A 152 23.79 9.65 -11.16
C SER A 152 23.79 9.73 -12.69
N ASN A 153 24.94 9.96 -13.33
CA ASN A 153 25.11 9.86 -14.77
C ASN A 153 24.85 8.43 -15.31
N ASN A 154 24.94 7.41 -14.45
CA ASN A 154 24.56 6.05 -14.79
C ASN A 154 23.03 5.88 -14.63
N GLN A 155 22.33 5.57 -15.73
CA GLN A 155 20.87 5.43 -15.76
C GLN A 155 20.33 4.38 -14.77
N VAL A 156 21.06 3.28 -14.55
CA VAL A 156 20.66 2.24 -13.60
C VAL A 156 20.72 2.78 -12.18
N LEU A 157 21.83 3.43 -11.81
CA LEU A 157 21.97 4.03 -10.48
C LEU A 157 20.97 5.16 -10.26
N GLN A 158 20.74 6.01 -11.26
CA GLN A 158 19.74 7.08 -11.18
C GLN A 158 18.34 6.51 -10.89
N LEU A 159 17.94 5.45 -11.60
CA LEU A 159 16.66 4.78 -11.37
C LEU A 159 16.57 4.21 -9.95
N LEU A 160 17.63 3.53 -9.49
CA LEU A 160 17.66 2.97 -8.14
C LEU A 160 17.61 4.07 -7.06
N TYR A 161 18.27 5.20 -7.28
CA TYR A 161 18.22 6.34 -6.36
C TYR A 161 16.84 6.98 -6.25
N VAL A 162 16.08 7.08 -7.36
CA VAL A 162 14.69 7.53 -7.33
C VAL A 162 13.88 6.70 -6.34
N PHE A 163 13.97 5.37 -6.46
CA PHE A 163 13.24 4.46 -5.58
C PHE A 163 13.80 4.42 -4.15
N PHE A 164 15.12 4.55 -3.99
CA PHE A 164 15.74 4.69 -2.68
C PHE A 164 15.18 5.90 -1.94
N TRP A 165 15.15 7.09 -2.56
CA TRP A 165 14.61 8.30 -1.96
C TRP A 165 13.12 8.21 -1.66
N SER A 166 12.35 7.54 -2.53
CA SER A 166 10.95 7.20 -2.23
C SER A 166 10.82 6.34 -0.96
N GLY A 167 11.68 5.32 -0.81
CA GLY A 167 11.73 4.51 0.40
C GLY A 167 12.16 5.29 1.64
N VAL A 168 13.11 6.21 1.50
CA VAL A 168 13.52 7.11 2.59
C VAL A 168 12.37 8.02 3.01
N GLN A 169 11.67 8.64 2.07
CA GLN A 169 10.52 9.49 2.37
C GLN A 169 9.44 8.72 3.15
N HIS A 170 9.04 7.54 2.66
CA HIS A 170 8.02 6.73 3.33
C HIS A 170 8.50 6.27 4.71
N SER A 171 9.79 5.90 4.82
CA SER A 171 10.40 5.62 6.12
C SER A 171 10.21 6.84 7.05
N VAL A 172 10.65 8.04 6.65
CA VAL A 172 10.52 9.25 7.48
C VAL A 172 9.07 9.56 7.85
N MET A 173 8.12 9.43 6.93
CA MET A 173 6.68 9.61 7.22
C MET A 173 6.22 8.71 8.36
N PHE A 174 6.65 7.45 8.34
CA PHE A 174 6.36 6.48 9.39
C PHE A 174 7.27 6.60 10.61
N ALA A 175 8.37 7.36 10.56
CA ALA A 175 9.33 7.46 11.65
C ALA A 175 8.72 8.08 12.91
N ARG A 176 7.78 9.03 12.76
CA ARG A 176 7.04 9.64 13.88
C ARG A 176 6.22 8.63 14.68
N LEU A 177 5.84 7.51 14.05
CA LEU A 177 5.11 6.42 14.68
C LEU A 177 6.07 5.36 15.28
N ARG A 178 7.35 5.40 14.91
CA ARG A 178 8.40 4.42 15.30
C ARG A 178 9.30 4.91 16.44
N THR A 179 9.57 6.21 16.47
CA THR A 179 10.51 6.79 17.42
C THR A 179 9.78 7.15 18.70
N SER A 180 10.30 6.66 19.83
CA SER A 180 9.81 7.09 21.15
C SER A 180 9.86 8.62 21.21
N PRO A 181 8.81 9.29 21.71
CA PRO A 181 8.84 10.75 21.92
C PRO A 181 10.01 11.22 22.79
N SER A 182 10.59 10.31 23.59
CA SER A 182 11.75 10.56 24.46
C SER A 182 13.10 10.24 23.83
N ALA A 183 13.15 9.74 22.59
CA ALA A 183 14.40 9.39 21.92
C ALA A 183 15.22 10.65 21.62
N LYS A 184 16.48 10.70 22.08
CA LYS A 184 17.38 11.82 21.77
C LYS A 184 17.74 11.79 20.29
N PRO A 185 17.62 12.91 19.56
CA PRO A 185 18.00 12.96 18.15
C PRO A 185 19.53 12.87 18.05
N ASN A 186 20.01 11.76 17.49
CA ASN A 186 21.40 11.55 17.11
C ASN A 186 21.44 10.91 15.72
N LEU A 187 22.64 10.84 15.13
CA LEU A 187 22.79 10.33 13.76
C LEU A 187 22.21 8.91 13.61
N ALA A 188 22.42 8.03 14.58
CA ALA A 188 21.89 6.66 14.54
C ALA A 188 20.35 6.60 14.59
N THR A 189 19.72 7.44 15.41
CA THR A 189 18.25 7.53 15.46
C THR A 189 17.67 8.17 14.19
N LEU A 190 18.35 9.17 13.62
CA LEU A 190 17.95 9.76 12.33
C LEU A 190 18.08 8.76 11.19
N LEU A 191 19.19 8.01 11.11
CA LEU A 191 19.39 7.01 10.06
C LEU A 191 18.39 5.85 10.17
N SER A 192 18.12 5.36 11.38
CA SER A 192 17.09 4.32 11.59
C SER A 192 15.66 4.82 11.32
N ALA A 193 15.41 6.13 11.50
CA ALA A 193 14.18 6.78 11.04
C ALA A 193 14.11 6.86 9.51
N MET A 194 15.22 7.18 8.83
CA MET A 194 15.27 7.34 7.37
C MET A 194 15.34 6.03 6.59
N ILE A 195 15.92 4.98 7.17
CA ILE A 195 16.22 3.72 6.47
C ILE A 195 15.45 2.60 7.17
N ASP A 196 14.20 2.41 6.79
CA ASP A 196 13.43 1.24 7.18
C ASP A 196 13.70 0.09 6.18
N PRO A 197 14.24 -1.06 6.62
CA PRO A 197 14.61 -2.14 5.70
C PRO A 197 13.46 -2.63 4.81
N GLY A 198 12.26 -2.83 5.36
CA GLY A 198 11.11 -3.32 4.59
C GLY A 198 10.61 -2.29 3.58
N MET A 199 10.56 -1.01 3.97
CA MET A 199 10.19 0.10 3.07
C MET A 199 11.22 0.25 1.94
N ILE A 200 12.51 0.33 2.30
CA ILE A 200 13.60 0.48 1.32
C ILE A 200 13.62 -0.71 0.35
N THR A 201 13.48 -1.93 0.86
CA THR A 201 13.44 -3.14 0.03
C THR A 201 12.23 -3.13 -0.90
N PHE A 202 11.05 -2.73 -0.42
CA PHE A 202 9.85 -2.62 -1.27
C PHE A 202 10.09 -1.68 -2.46
N PHE A 203 10.59 -0.46 -2.21
CA PHE A 203 10.79 0.52 -3.27
C PHE A 203 11.94 0.16 -4.20
N LEU A 204 13.10 -0.28 -3.68
CA LEU A 204 14.22 -0.71 -4.52
C LEU A 204 13.84 -1.89 -5.41
N SER A 205 12.98 -2.79 -4.93
CA SER A 205 12.44 -3.90 -5.73
C SER A 205 11.64 -3.41 -6.94
N GLN A 206 11.03 -2.22 -6.88
CA GLN A 206 10.35 -1.63 -8.04
C GLN A 206 11.35 -1.20 -9.12
N GLY A 207 12.46 -0.56 -8.71
CA GLY A 207 13.55 -0.19 -9.61
C GLY A 207 14.21 -1.42 -10.24
N ALA A 208 14.56 -2.42 -9.42
CA ALA A 208 15.08 -3.70 -9.90
C ALA A 208 14.10 -4.40 -10.85
N GLY A 209 12.80 -4.41 -10.52
CA GLY A 209 11.76 -4.99 -11.34
C GLY A 209 11.63 -4.33 -12.72
N ILE A 210 11.83 -3.01 -12.82
CA ILE A 210 11.87 -2.29 -14.10
C ILE A 210 13.09 -2.70 -14.92
N LEU A 211 14.26 -2.83 -14.29
CA LEU A 211 15.49 -3.24 -14.97
C LEU A 211 15.40 -4.67 -15.49
N ILE A 212 14.85 -5.58 -14.69
CA ILE A 212 14.61 -6.98 -15.07
C ILE A 212 13.57 -7.05 -16.20
N GLU A 213 12.46 -6.31 -16.11
CA GLU A 213 11.46 -6.24 -17.18
C GLU A 213 12.11 -5.80 -18.50
N ARG A 214 12.93 -4.74 -18.46
CA ARG A 214 13.63 -4.22 -19.63
C ARG A 214 14.62 -5.24 -20.21
N ALA A 215 15.49 -5.78 -19.38
CA ALA A 215 16.48 -6.77 -19.80
C ALA A 215 15.83 -8.02 -20.41
N ALA A 216 14.73 -8.50 -19.81
CA ALA A 216 13.98 -9.63 -20.32
C ALA A 216 13.36 -9.32 -21.71
N LEU A 217 12.78 -8.14 -21.89
CA LEU A 217 12.22 -7.70 -23.17
C LEU A 217 13.29 -7.53 -24.25
N ASP A 218 14.46 -7.01 -23.88
CA ASP A 218 15.59 -6.83 -24.80
C ASP A 218 16.15 -8.20 -25.27
N ALA A 219 16.20 -9.19 -24.36
CA ALA A 219 16.63 -10.55 -24.64
C ALA A 219 15.63 -11.40 -25.44
N LEU A 220 14.38 -10.95 -25.63
CA LEU A 220 13.37 -11.73 -26.35
C LEU A 220 13.73 -11.89 -27.84
N PRO A 221 13.63 -13.13 -28.39
CA PRO A 221 13.78 -13.38 -29.82
C PRO A 221 12.80 -12.57 -30.67
N LEU A 222 13.21 -12.19 -31.88
CA LEU A 222 12.39 -11.40 -32.82
C LEU A 222 11.03 -12.05 -33.12
N SER A 223 10.96 -13.39 -33.13
CA SER A 223 9.72 -14.15 -33.32
C SER A 223 8.70 -13.91 -32.20
N TRP A 224 9.16 -13.73 -30.97
CA TRP A 224 8.32 -13.45 -29.81
C TRP A 224 7.84 -12.00 -29.74
N ARG A 225 8.60 -11.05 -30.30
CA ARG A 225 8.21 -9.62 -30.34
C ARG A 225 6.90 -9.36 -31.10
N LYS A 226 6.50 -10.28 -31.99
CA LYS A 226 5.20 -10.24 -32.69
C LYS A 226 4.02 -10.57 -31.78
N ARG A 227 4.23 -11.27 -30.65
CA ARG A 227 3.18 -11.69 -29.70
C ARG A 227 2.84 -10.59 -28.68
N ARG A 228 2.41 -9.42 -29.18
CA ARG A 228 2.17 -8.21 -28.38
C ARG A 228 1.20 -8.44 -27.20
N THR A 229 0.13 -9.20 -27.40
CA THR A 229 -0.86 -9.49 -26.35
C THR A 229 -0.29 -10.34 -25.22
N ALA A 230 0.48 -11.39 -25.55
CA ALA A 230 1.13 -12.25 -24.57
C ALA A 230 2.17 -11.47 -23.76
N ILE A 231 2.97 -10.62 -24.42
CA ILE A 231 3.92 -9.73 -23.76
C ILE A 231 3.18 -8.76 -22.82
N ALA A 232 2.10 -8.12 -23.28
CA ALA A 232 1.33 -7.19 -22.45
C ALA A 232 0.74 -7.89 -21.20
N PHE A 233 0.23 -9.11 -21.36
CA PHE A 233 -0.26 -9.91 -20.23
C PHE A 233 0.88 -10.28 -19.26
N ALA A 234 2.00 -10.78 -19.77
CA ALA A 234 3.16 -11.14 -18.95
C ALA A 234 3.71 -9.93 -18.17
N LYS A 235 3.76 -8.75 -18.79
CA LYS A 235 4.15 -7.50 -18.12
C LYS A 235 3.20 -7.12 -16.99
N ARG A 236 1.89 -7.32 -17.16
CA ARG A 236 0.91 -7.09 -16.09
C ARG A 236 1.11 -8.07 -14.94
N VAL A 237 1.27 -9.36 -15.24
CA VAL A 237 1.57 -10.38 -14.22
C VAL A 237 2.85 -10.01 -13.47
N TRP A 238 3.92 -9.66 -14.18
CA TRP A 238 5.18 -9.20 -13.60
C TRP A 238 5.00 -7.98 -12.70
N MET A 239 4.30 -6.95 -13.18
CA MET A 239 3.99 -5.76 -12.40
C MET A 239 3.28 -6.11 -11.09
N PHE A 240 2.26 -6.96 -11.14
CA PHE A 240 1.56 -7.38 -9.91
C PHE A 240 2.46 -8.22 -8.99
N LEU A 241 3.32 -9.09 -9.52
CA LEU A 241 4.27 -9.83 -8.69
C LEU A 241 5.27 -8.91 -7.98
N VAL A 242 5.83 -7.94 -8.68
CA VAL A 242 6.78 -6.96 -8.13
C VAL A 242 6.12 -5.99 -7.14
N LEU A 243 4.81 -5.77 -7.24
CA LEU A 243 4.06 -5.01 -6.24
C LEU A 243 3.69 -5.86 -5.02
N LEU A 244 3.17 -7.07 -5.24
CA LEU A 244 2.61 -7.91 -4.18
C LEU A 244 3.71 -8.53 -3.29
N LEU A 245 4.75 -9.13 -3.89
CA LEU A 245 5.74 -9.87 -3.12
C LEU A 245 6.57 -8.97 -2.19
N PRO A 246 7.18 -7.88 -2.66
CA PRO A 246 7.87 -6.94 -1.78
C PRO A 246 6.89 -6.18 -0.89
N GLY A 247 5.61 -6.09 -1.27
CA GLY A 247 4.56 -5.48 -0.46
C GLY A 247 4.36 -6.18 0.89
N PHE A 248 4.71 -7.47 1.00
CA PHE A 248 4.75 -8.16 2.30
C PHE A 248 5.73 -7.50 3.26
N LEU A 249 6.93 -7.14 2.78
CA LEU A 249 7.96 -6.47 3.61
C LEU A 249 7.53 -5.06 4.01
N PHE A 250 6.84 -4.35 3.10
CA PHE A 250 6.27 -3.04 3.40
C PHE A 250 5.26 -3.13 4.55
N LEU A 251 4.32 -4.07 4.48
CA LEU A 251 3.33 -4.26 5.54
C LEU A 251 3.94 -4.82 6.82
N ASP A 252 4.94 -5.69 6.72
CA ASP A 252 5.65 -6.25 7.86
C ASP A 252 6.34 -5.16 8.68
N SER A 253 7.00 -4.21 8.01
CA SER A 253 7.56 -3.02 8.64
C SER A 253 6.50 -2.16 9.36
N ILE A 254 5.26 -2.12 8.83
CA ILE A 254 4.15 -1.42 9.48
C ILE A 254 3.68 -2.16 10.74
N LEU A 255 3.55 -3.49 10.67
CA LEU A 255 3.07 -4.31 11.79
C LEU A 255 4.10 -4.44 12.92
N GLN A 256 5.35 -4.81 12.62
CA GLN A 256 6.40 -5.04 13.64
C GLN A 256 6.60 -3.83 14.54
N LYS A 257 6.41 -2.65 13.98
CA LYS A 257 6.66 -1.39 14.66
C LYS A 257 5.40 -0.79 15.29
N ARG A 258 4.30 -1.55 15.30
CA ARG A 258 3.00 -1.21 15.90
C ARG A 258 2.49 0.15 15.45
N LEU A 259 2.71 0.50 14.17
CA LEU A 259 2.41 1.85 13.65
C LEU A 259 0.92 2.14 13.56
N MET A 260 0.11 1.10 13.55
CA MET A 260 -1.34 1.15 13.48
C MET A 260 -1.88 0.43 14.71
N THR A 261 -1.70 0.97 15.92
CA THR A 261 -2.38 0.42 17.10
C THR A 261 -3.88 0.65 16.98
N LYS A 262 -4.67 -0.13 17.73
CA LYS A 262 -6.11 0.08 17.87
C LYS A 262 -6.44 1.55 18.17
N ASP A 263 -5.72 2.17 19.12
CA ASP A 263 -5.93 3.57 19.52
C ASP A 263 -5.64 4.58 18.41
N ILE A 264 -4.59 4.33 17.61
CA ILE A 264 -4.28 5.17 16.45
C ILE A 264 -5.41 5.05 15.42
N MET A 265 -5.88 3.83 15.16
CA MET A 265 -6.96 3.55 14.21
C MET A 265 -8.31 4.12 14.67
N ASP A 266 -8.60 4.09 15.96
CA ASP A 266 -9.79 4.71 16.54
C ASP A 266 -9.75 6.23 16.39
N GLY A 267 -8.56 6.84 16.41
CA GLY A 267 -8.34 8.26 16.09
C GLY A 267 -8.70 8.64 14.65
N PHE A 268 -8.70 7.68 13.72
CA PHE A 268 -9.11 7.88 12.32
C PHE A 268 -10.59 7.57 12.05
N SER A 269 -11.41 7.35 13.08
CA SER A 269 -12.86 7.17 12.92
C SER A 269 -13.59 8.47 12.61
N LEU A 270 -14.74 8.39 11.92
CA LEU A 270 -15.61 9.56 11.69
C LEU A 270 -16.04 10.23 13.01
N GLN A 271 -16.24 9.43 14.06
CA GLN A 271 -16.56 9.92 15.39
C GLN A 271 -15.39 10.72 15.97
N SER A 272 -14.17 10.19 15.90
CA SER A 272 -12.96 10.89 16.37
C SER A 272 -12.70 12.16 15.57
N LEU A 273 -12.93 12.14 14.25
CA LEU A 273 -12.87 13.34 13.41
C LEU A 273 -13.90 14.39 13.83
N ALA A 274 -15.16 13.99 14.07
CA ALA A 274 -16.20 14.90 14.54
C ALA A 274 -15.89 15.48 15.92
N LEU A 275 -15.34 14.67 16.84
CA LEU A 275 -14.88 15.12 18.15
C LEU A 275 -13.70 16.08 18.03
N MET A 276 -12.73 15.81 17.16
CA MET A 276 -11.58 16.68 16.89
C MET A 276 -12.03 18.03 16.32
N MET A 277 -12.94 18.03 15.34
CA MET A 277 -13.55 19.25 14.78
C MET A 277 -14.33 20.04 15.84
N ALA A 278 -14.91 19.36 16.83
CA ALA A 278 -15.60 19.96 17.96
C ALA A 278 -14.66 20.37 19.12
N GLY A 279 -13.34 20.23 18.96
CA GLY A 279 -12.36 20.52 20.01
C GLY A 279 -12.42 19.58 21.23
N ARG A 280 -13.05 18.40 21.08
CA ARG A 280 -13.23 17.41 22.15
C ARG A 280 -12.22 16.28 21.99
N LYS A 281 -11.72 15.78 23.13
CA LYS A 281 -10.87 14.60 23.18
C LYS A 281 -11.70 13.36 22.84
N TYR A 282 -11.20 12.48 21.97
CA TYR A 282 -11.82 11.19 21.72
C TYR A 282 -11.41 10.19 22.82
N PRO A 283 -12.33 9.31 23.25
CA PRO A 283 -12.01 8.30 24.26
C PRO A 283 -10.98 7.34 23.68
N VAL A 284 -9.84 7.20 24.36
CA VAL A 284 -8.87 6.14 24.07
C VAL A 284 -9.43 4.88 24.74
N SER A 285 -9.73 3.86 23.95
CA SER A 285 -10.18 2.58 24.48
C SER A 285 -9.05 1.90 25.24
N SER A 286 -9.19 1.78 26.55
CA SER A 286 -8.35 0.95 27.41
C SER A 286 -8.49 -0.53 27.08
#